data_AF-A0A9P5XZQ1-F1
#
_entry.id   AF-A0A9P5XZQ1-F1
#
_cell.length_a   1.000
_cell.length_b   1.000
_cell.length_c   1.000
_cell.angle_alpha   90.00
_cell.angle_beta   90.00
_cell.angle_gamma   90.00
#
_symmetry.space_group_name_H-M   'P 1'
#
loop_
_entity.id
_entity.type
_entity.pdbx_description
1 polymer ?
#
loop_
_entity_poly.entity_id
_entity_poly.type
_entity_poly.pdbx_seq_one_letter_code
_entity_poly.pdbx_strand_id
1 'polypeptide(L)'
;MKLSQILAPLAMAAALATGALAQQFVLNTPSNVVVCEPILLTWSGGEAPYFLVVEPANKPNGPALRDLGTQTGTQFTWIVDIAAGTAISLSLRDSTGAILQSAPFTINSGPDTSCLGH
;
A
#
# COMPACT_ATOMS: atom_id res chain seq x y z
N MET A 1 50.59 -28.61 -40.84
CA MET A 1 50.09 -27.85 -39.67
C MET A 1 48.57 -27.91 -39.69
N LYS A 2 47.95 -28.85 -38.97
CA LYS A 2 46.49 -29.02 -38.92
C LYS A 2 45.94 -28.17 -37.78
N LEU A 3 45.20 -27.10 -38.10
CA LEU A 3 44.39 -26.38 -37.12
C LEU A 3 43.09 -27.16 -36.91
N SER A 4 42.97 -27.87 -35.79
CA SER A 4 41.67 -28.31 -35.27
C SER A 4 41.19 -27.28 -34.27
N GLN A 5 40.29 -26.39 -34.72
CA GLN A 5 39.59 -25.46 -33.83
C GLN A 5 38.47 -26.21 -33.13
N ILE A 6 38.60 -26.38 -31.82
CA ILE A 6 37.59 -26.97 -30.94
C ILE A 6 36.45 -25.96 -30.79
N LEU A 7 35.23 -26.32 -31.22
CA LEU A 7 34.04 -25.50 -31.00
C LEU A 7 33.68 -25.48 -29.50
N ALA A 8 33.63 -24.30 -28.90
CA ALA A 8 33.06 -24.11 -27.56
C ALA A 8 31.53 -24.03 -27.65
N PRO A 9 30.76 -24.75 -26.81
CA PRO A 9 29.31 -24.63 -26.79
C PRO A 9 28.90 -23.32 -26.07
N LEU A 10 28.18 -22.44 -26.77
CA LEU A 10 27.46 -21.34 -26.12
C LEU A 10 26.31 -21.96 -25.31
N ALA A 11 26.48 -22.03 -23.99
CA ALA A 11 25.40 -22.35 -23.07
C ALA A 11 24.43 -21.16 -23.01
N MET A 12 23.29 -21.30 -23.70
CA MET A 12 22.23 -20.30 -23.68
C MET A 12 21.40 -20.51 -22.40
N ALA A 13 21.67 -19.71 -21.37
CA ALA A 13 20.88 -19.71 -20.15
C ALA A 13 19.48 -19.17 -20.46
N ALA A 14 18.47 -20.03 -20.44
CA ALA A 14 17.08 -19.62 -20.54
C ALA A 14 16.67 -18.91 -19.23
N ALA A 15 16.42 -17.60 -19.30
CA ALA A 15 15.80 -16.86 -18.21
C ALA A 15 14.35 -17.33 -18.06
N LEU A 16 14.04 -18.01 -16.97
CA LEU A 16 12.66 -18.26 -16.55
C LEU A 16 12.10 -16.92 -16.06
N ALA A 17 11.35 -16.23 -16.92
CA ALA A 17 10.49 -15.14 -16.48
C ALA A 17 9.38 -15.77 -15.62
N THR A 18 9.55 -15.74 -14.30
CA THR A 18 8.46 -16.04 -13.37
C THR A 18 7.43 -14.93 -13.51
N GLY A 19 6.42 -15.14 -14.35
CA GLY A 19 5.23 -14.32 -14.33
C GLY A 19 4.57 -14.47 -12.96
N ALA A 20 4.73 -13.50 -12.09
CA ALA A 20 3.89 -13.39 -10.91
C ALA A 20 2.45 -13.35 -11.41
N LEU A 21 1.59 -14.26 -10.94
CA LEU A 21 0.15 -14.11 -11.11
C LEU A 21 -0.20 -12.77 -10.47
N ALA A 22 -0.40 -11.74 -11.29
CA ALA A 22 -0.76 -10.41 -10.80
C ALA A 22 -2.14 -10.53 -10.15
N GLN A 23 -2.18 -10.79 -8.85
CA GLN A 23 -3.37 -10.61 -8.06
C GLN A 23 -3.79 -9.16 -8.26
N GLN A 24 -5.07 -8.94 -8.54
CA GLN A 24 -5.61 -7.61 -8.77
C GLN A 24 -5.20 -6.71 -7.61
N PHE A 25 -4.50 -5.62 -7.93
CA PHE A 25 -4.10 -4.65 -6.92
C PHE A 25 -5.37 -3.90 -6.49
N VAL A 26 -5.77 -4.06 -5.23
CA VAL A 26 -7.00 -3.51 -4.66
C VAL A 26 -6.75 -3.00 -3.24
N LEU A 27 -7.24 -1.80 -2.93
CA LEU A 27 -7.25 -1.23 -1.58
C LEU A 27 -8.69 -1.20 -1.07
N ASN A 28 -8.95 -1.84 0.07
CA ASN A 28 -10.29 -1.89 0.65
C ASN A 28 -10.63 -0.58 1.37
N THR A 29 -11.85 -0.08 1.17
CA THR A 29 -12.35 1.06 1.95
C THR A 29 -12.84 0.54 3.30
N PRO A 30 -12.31 1.03 4.43
CA PRO A 30 -12.76 0.59 5.75
C PRO A 30 -14.16 1.14 6.08
N SER A 31 -14.90 0.39 6.89
CA SER A 31 -16.18 0.80 7.46
C SER A 31 -16.04 1.03 8.97
N ASN A 32 -16.84 1.92 9.55
CA ASN A 32 -16.90 2.16 11.00
C ASN A 32 -15.54 2.56 11.60
N VAL A 33 -14.87 3.54 11.00
CA VAL A 33 -13.62 4.09 11.53
C VAL A 33 -13.95 5.04 12.68
N VAL A 34 -13.46 4.76 13.88
CA VAL A 34 -13.75 5.51 15.12
C VAL A 34 -12.44 6.09 15.65
N VAL A 35 -12.46 7.35 16.09
CA VAL A 35 -11.29 8.01 16.68
C VAL A 35 -10.75 7.23 17.89
N CYS A 36 -9.43 7.09 17.97
CA CYS A 36 -8.67 6.36 18.98
C CYS A 36 -8.96 4.86 19.12
N GLU A 37 -9.72 4.28 18.21
CA GLU A 37 -9.88 2.84 18.12
C GLU A 37 -8.95 2.25 17.05
N PRO A 38 -8.44 1.02 17.24
CA PRO A 38 -7.66 0.34 16.23
C PRO A 38 -8.56 -0.10 15.06
N ILE A 39 -8.14 0.16 13.82
CA ILE A 39 -8.76 -0.33 12.60
C ILE A 39 -7.76 -1.11 11.75
N LEU A 40 -8.18 -2.24 11.20
CA LEU A 40 -7.37 -3.02 10.26
C LEU A 40 -7.60 -2.52 8.83
N LEU A 41 -6.56 -1.96 8.24
CA LEU A 41 -6.51 -1.58 6.83
C LEU A 41 -5.99 -2.75 6.02
N THR A 42 -6.59 -3.03 4.86
CA THR A 42 -6.25 -4.21 4.05
C THR A 42 -6.24 -3.90 2.55
N TRP A 43 -5.36 -4.59 1.85
CA TRP A 43 -5.26 -4.58 0.38
C TRP A 43 -4.90 -5.98 -0.13
N SER A 44 -4.92 -6.16 -1.44
CA SER A 44 -4.44 -7.38 -2.12
C SER A 44 -3.68 -7.02 -3.38
N GLY A 45 -2.78 -7.90 -3.84
CA GLY A 45 -1.98 -7.66 -5.04
C GLY A 45 -0.96 -6.52 -4.86
N GLY A 46 -0.36 -6.10 -5.99
CA GLY A 46 0.75 -5.15 -6.02
C GLY A 46 2.09 -5.77 -5.60
N GLU A 47 3.14 -4.95 -5.57
CA GLU A 47 4.49 -5.37 -5.19
C GLU A 47 5.00 -4.59 -3.98
N ALA A 48 5.36 -5.31 -2.90
CA ALA A 48 5.98 -4.69 -1.73
C ALA A 48 7.35 -4.05 -2.07
N PRO A 49 7.82 -3.05 -1.29
CA PRO A 49 7.10 -2.39 -0.19
C PRO A 49 5.94 -1.51 -0.66
N TYR A 50 4.94 -1.36 0.22
CA TYR A 50 3.83 -0.43 0.04
C TYR A 50 4.01 0.82 0.91
N PHE A 51 3.56 1.97 0.43
CA PHE A 51 3.58 3.25 1.11
C PHE A 51 2.14 3.70 1.32
N LEU A 52 1.69 3.72 2.58
CA LEU A 52 0.29 3.98 2.93
C LEU A 52 0.18 5.35 3.59
N VAL A 53 -0.70 6.19 3.06
CA VAL A 53 -0.97 7.52 3.61
C VAL A 53 -2.47 7.79 3.72
N VAL A 54 -2.83 8.71 4.62
CA VAL A 54 -4.19 9.21 4.80
C VAL A 54 -4.24 10.65 4.29
N GLU A 55 -5.22 10.95 3.44
CA GLU A 55 -5.36 12.24 2.76
C GLU A 55 -6.76 12.84 3.01
N PRO A 56 -6.94 14.17 2.88
CA PRO A 56 -8.27 14.76 2.92
C PRO A 56 -9.10 14.27 1.72
N ALA A 57 -10.35 13.86 1.96
CA ALA A 57 -11.22 13.32 0.92
C ALA A 57 -11.47 14.27 -0.27
N ASN A 58 -11.43 15.58 -0.02
CA ASN A 58 -11.64 16.62 -1.04
C ASN A 58 -10.37 17.04 -1.79
N LYS A 59 -9.20 16.48 -1.42
CA LYS A 59 -7.91 16.80 -2.03
C LYS A 59 -7.10 15.51 -2.26
N PRO A 60 -7.54 14.66 -3.20
CA PRO A 60 -6.77 13.47 -3.56
C PRO A 60 -5.38 13.88 -4.05
N ASN A 61 -4.33 13.19 -3.58
CA ASN A 61 -2.92 13.53 -3.81
C ASN A 61 -2.48 14.88 -3.20
N GLY A 62 -3.23 15.41 -2.24
CA GLY A 62 -2.84 16.56 -1.44
C GLY A 62 -1.80 16.21 -0.37
N PRO A 63 -1.40 17.17 0.48
CA PRO A 63 -0.59 16.86 1.65
C PRO A 63 -1.29 15.81 2.52
N ALA A 64 -0.57 14.74 2.85
CA ALA A 64 -1.07 13.70 3.73
C ALA A 64 -1.41 14.29 5.11
N LEU A 65 -2.58 13.93 5.64
CA LEU A 65 -2.95 14.17 7.02
C LEU A 65 -2.16 13.27 7.98
N ARG A 66 -1.85 12.06 7.51
CA ARG A 66 -1.00 11.07 8.20
C ARG A 66 -0.22 10.22 7.21
N ASP A 67 1.04 9.98 7.53
CA ASP A 67 1.88 8.98 6.89
C ASP A 67 1.90 7.74 7.79
N LEU A 68 1.37 6.62 7.29
CA LEU A 68 1.32 5.35 8.03
C LEU A 68 2.58 4.50 7.76
N GLY A 69 3.51 5.01 6.96
CA GLY A 69 4.81 4.43 6.70
C GLY A 69 4.82 3.29 5.68
N THR A 70 5.95 2.59 5.66
CA THR A 70 6.23 1.51 4.72
C THR A 70 5.75 0.17 5.24
N GLN A 71 5.01 -0.57 4.43
CA GLN A 71 4.43 -1.87 4.75
C GLN A 71 5.03 -2.96 3.86
N THR A 72 5.33 -4.13 4.43
CA THR A 72 5.79 -5.31 3.68
C THR A 72 4.69 -6.35 3.50
N GLY A 73 3.69 -6.35 4.39
CA GLY A 73 2.49 -7.16 4.27
C GLY A 73 1.36 -6.45 3.53
N THR A 74 0.19 -7.09 3.47
CA THR A 74 -1.00 -6.54 2.81
C THR A 74 -2.08 -6.05 3.79
N GLN A 75 -1.65 -5.80 5.03
CA GLN A 75 -2.51 -5.34 6.11
C GLN A 75 -1.72 -4.47 7.09
N PHE A 76 -2.39 -3.48 7.67
CA PHE A 76 -1.81 -2.58 8.68
C PHE A 76 -2.88 -2.19 9.71
N THR A 77 -2.55 -2.28 10.99
CA THR A 77 -3.44 -1.82 12.07
C THR A 77 -3.09 -0.39 12.43
N TRP A 78 -4.05 0.51 12.24
CA TRP A 78 -3.91 1.94 12.55
C TRP A 78 -4.72 2.27 13.79
N ILE A 79 -4.12 2.96 14.78
CA ILE A 79 -4.86 3.65 15.84
C ILE A 79 -5.28 5.00 15.27
N VAL A 80 -6.58 5.20 15.08
CA VAL A 80 -7.12 6.36 14.35
C VAL A 80 -6.88 7.65 15.13
N ASP A 81 -5.81 8.35 14.79
CA ASP A 81 -5.31 9.55 15.48
C ASP A 81 -5.69 10.87 14.76
N ILE A 82 -6.71 10.83 13.92
CA ILE A 82 -7.33 11.99 13.28
C ILE A 82 -8.68 12.27 13.92
N ALA A 83 -9.01 13.56 14.11
CA ALA A 83 -10.22 13.99 14.78
C ALA A 83 -11.51 13.51 14.07
N ALA A 84 -12.51 13.16 14.87
CA ALA A 84 -13.84 12.81 14.37
C ALA A 84 -14.47 13.93 13.53
N GLY A 85 -15.31 13.56 12.57
CA GLY A 85 -15.91 14.46 11.58
C GLY A 85 -15.00 14.79 10.39
N THR A 86 -13.72 14.39 10.42
CA THR A 86 -12.82 14.58 9.28
C THR A 86 -13.15 13.56 8.18
N ALA A 87 -13.42 14.06 6.97
CA ALA A 87 -13.57 13.23 5.78
C ALA A 87 -12.21 12.96 5.12
N ILE A 88 -11.86 11.69 5.00
CA ILE A 88 -10.54 11.23 4.55
C ILE A 88 -10.66 10.13 3.48
N SER A 89 -9.54 9.89 2.80
CA SER A 89 -9.32 8.75 1.92
C SER A 89 -7.96 8.13 2.24
N LEU A 90 -7.80 6.85 1.94
CA LEU A 90 -6.50 6.17 1.97
C LEU A 90 -5.88 6.20 0.57
N SER A 91 -4.57 6.42 0.51
CA SER A 91 -3.78 6.27 -0.71
C SER A 91 -2.65 5.27 -0.45
N LEU A 92 -2.50 4.31 -1.34
CA LEU A 92 -1.51 3.24 -1.26
C LEU A 92 -0.70 3.24 -2.54
N ARG A 93 0.61 3.44 -2.43
CA ARG A 93 1.56 3.26 -3.53
C ARG A 93 2.38 1.99 -3.32
N ASP A 94 2.60 1.21 -4.35
CA ASP A 94 3.49 0.04 -4.28
C ASP A 94 4.93 0.38 -4.75
N SER A 95 5.82 -0.61 -4.79
CA SER A 95 7.23 -0.40 -5.18
C SER A 95 7.43 -0.13 -6.67
N THR A 96 6.47 -0.52 -7.51
CA THR A 96 6.46 -0.24 -8.95
C THR A 96 5.97 1.18 -9.27
N GLY A 97 5.38 1.85 -8.28
CA GLY A 97 4.78 3.17 -8.41
C GLY A 97 3.29 3.12 -8.77
N ALA A 98 2.65 1.96 -8.78
CA ALA A 98 1.21 1.85 -8.93
C ALA A 98 0.52 2.45 -7.71
N ILE A 99 -0.55 3.22 -7.93
CA ILE A 99 -1.28 3.92 -6.88
C ILE A 99 -2.73 3.46 -6.87
N LEU A 100 -3.26 3.21 -5.68
CA LEU A 100 -4.67 2.98 -5.41
C LEU A 100 -5.17 3.97 -4.37
N GLN A 101 -6.47 4.25 -4.45
CA GLN A 101 -7.15 5.09 -3.47
C GLN A 101 -8.44 4.42 -3.01
N SER A 102 -8.78 4.57 -1.73
CA SER A 102 -10.09 4.17 -1.23
C SER A 102 -11.17 5.16 -1.66
N ALA A 103 -12.43 4.77 -1.51
CA ALA A 103 -13.51 5.75 -1.47
C ALA A 103 -13.38 6.65 -0.22
N PRO A 104 -13.94 7.87 -0.24
CA PRO A 104 -14.01 8.71 0.94
C PRO A 104 -14.80 8.08 2.09
N PHE A 105 -14.36 8.32 3.32
CA PHE A 105 -15.09 7.96 4.54
C PHE A 105 -14.85 9.00 5.63
N THR A 106 -15.73 9.03 6.63
CA THR A 106 -15.67 9.97 7.75
C THR A 106 -15.32 9.25 9.04
N ILE A 107 -14.44 9.85 9.84
CA ILE A 107 -14.10 9.33 11.17
C ILE A 107 -15.24 9.63 12.13
N ASN A 108 -15.72 8.59 12.80
CA ASN A 108 -16.77 8.66 13.80
C ASN A 108 -16.21 9.08 15.16
N SER A 109 -17.05 9.69 15.99
CA SER A 109 -16.75 9.94 17.40
C SER A 109 -16.65 8.63 18.18
N GLY A 110 -15.67 8.55 19.08
CA GLY A 110 -15.49 7.45 20.02
C GLY A 110 -15.55 7.94 21.47
N PRO A 111 -15.50 7.03 22.45
CA PRO A 111 -15.44 7.38 23.87
C PRO A 111 -14.08 7.94 24.30
N ASP A 112 -13.04 7.79 23.47
CA ASP A 112 -11.68 8.25 23.73
C ASP A 112 -11.19 9.19 22.61
N THR A 113 -10.39 10.18 23.00
CA THR A 113 -9.69 11.11 22.11
C THR A 113 -8.22 11.28 22.50
N SER A 114 -7.70 10.43 23.38
CA SER A 114 -6.34 10.51 23.96
C SER A 114 -5.21 10.34 22.93
N CYS A 115 -5.49 9.69 21.81
CA CYS A 115 -4.55 9.49 20.72
C CYS A 115 -4.35 10.73 19.83
N LEU A 116 -5.20 11.76 19.95
CA LEU A 116 -5.10 12.97 19.12
C LEU A 116 -3.94 13.87 19.58
N GLY A 117 -3.15 14.38 18.63
CA GLY A 117 -2.10 15.37 18.90
C GLY A 117 -0.67 14.82 19.05
N HIS A 118 -0.46 13.57 18.61
CA HIS A 118 0.84 12.92 18.55
C HIS A 118 1.31 12.72 17.11
#